data_AF-A0A133L0H8-F1
#
_entry.id   AF-A0A133L0H8-F1
#
_cell.length_a   1.000
_cell.length_b   1.000
_cell.length_c   1.000
_cell.angle_alpha   90.00
_cell.angle_beta   90.00
_cell.angle_gamma   90.00
#
_symmetry.space_group_name_H-M   'P 1'
#
loop_
_entity.id
_entity.type
_entity.pdbx_description
1 polymer ?
#
loop_
_entity_poly.entity_id
_entity_poly.type
_entity_poly.pdbx_seq_one_letter_code
_entity_poly.pdbx_strand_id
1 'polypeptide(L)' 'MAYFPNVSKITYSGKQLKSGLSFNHYNPKELVGGKTMEEQLRFSVAFWHTFTESGTDP' A
#
# COMPACT_ATOMS: atom_id res chain seq x y z
N MET A 1 9.03 -3.25 19.19
CA MET A 1 7.66 -2.71 19.36
C MET A 1 7.15 -2.29 17.98
N ALA A 2 5.92 -2.61 17.60
CA ALA A 2 5.33 -2.09 16.36
C ALA A 2 4.66 -0.73 16.64
N TYR A 3 4.88 0.28 15.80
CA TYR A 3 4.20 1.57 15.92
C TYR A 3 2.69 1.48 15.61
N PHE A 4 2.29 0.50 14.79
CA PHE A 4 0.90 0.24 14.41
C PHE A 4 0.50 -1.19 14.78
N PRO A 5 0.16 -1.48 16.06
CA PRO A 5 -0.11 -2.84 16.51
C PRO A 5 -1.40 -3.44 15.91
N ASN A 6 -2.34 -2.59 15.50
CA ASN A 6 -3.63 -3.01 14.94
C ASN A 6 -3.61 -3.16 13.41
N VAL A 7 -2.45 -2.92 12.77
CA VAL A 7 -2.30 -2.98 11.31
C VAL A 7 -1.40 -4.15 10.95
N SER A 8 -1.99 -5.20 10.40
CA SER A 8 -1.24 -6.31 9.80
C SER A 8 -0.81 -5.98 8.38
N LYS A 9 0.01 -6.84 7.77
CA LYS A 9 0.40 -6.68 6.36
C LYS A 9 -0.83 -6.73 5.47
N ILE A 10 -1.06 -5.67 4.69
CA ILE A 10 -2.20 -5.55 3.78
C ILE A 10 -2.04 -6.56 2.62
N THR A 11 -3.09 -7.34 2.36
CA THR A 11 -3.11 -8.38 1.34
C THR A 11 -4.01 -8.01 0.15
N TYR A 12 -3.82 -8.68 -0.98
CA TYR A 12 -4.70 -8.57 -2.13
C TYR A 12 -5.97 -9.42 -1.93
N SER A 13 -7.14 -8.80 -2.04
CA SER A 13 -8.44 -9.46 -1.79
C SER A 13 -9.22 -9.80 -3.06
N GLY A 14 -8.74 -9.35 -4.23
CA GLY A 14 -9.41 -9.50 -5.52
C GLY A 14 -10.26 -8.27 -5.91
N LYS A 15 -10.90 -8.34 -7.09
CA LYS A 15 -11.71 -7.22 -7.64
C LYS A 15 -13.02 -6.94 -6.88
N GLN A 16 -13.45 -7.84 -6.00
CA GLN A 16 -14.64 -7.60 -5.17
C GLN A 16 -14.23 -6.82 -3.93
N LEU A 17 -14.92 -5.70 -3.70
CA LEU A 17 -14.75 -4.89 -2.50
C LEU A 17 -15.03 -5.74 -1.25
N LYS A 18 -13.97 -6.04 -0.48
CA LYS A 18 -14.11 -6.66 0.84
C LYS A 18 -14.03 -5.58 1.91
N SER A 19 -14.74 -5.77 3.01
CA SER A 19 -14.65 -4.89 4.18
C SER A 19 -13.24 -4.98 4.80
N GLY A 20 -12.70 -3.84 5.23
CA GLY A 20 -11.40 -3.75 5.91
C GLY A 20 -10.23 -3.32 5.02
N LEU A 21 -9.02 -3.41 5.56
CA LEU A 21 -7.79 -2.97 4.89
C LEU A 21 -7.27 -4.07 3.96
N SER A 22 -7.56 -3.95 2.66
CA SER A 22 -7.05 -4.86 1.62
C SER A 22 -6.90 -4.13 0.28
N PHE A 23 -6.03 -4.64 -0.58
CA PHE A 23 -5.89 -4.14 -1.95
C PHE A 23 -6.92 -4.80 -2.87
N ASN A 24 -7.70 -3.98 -3.59
CA ASN A 24 -8.66 -4.47 -4.59
C ASN A 24 -8.01 -4.69 -5.98
N HIS A 25 -6.90 -4.00 -6.26
CA HIS A 25 -6.27 -3.98 -7.58
C HIS A 25 -4.77 -4.26 -7.55
N TYR A 26 -4.10 -3.97 -6.43
CA TYR A 26 -2.66 -4.17 -6.33
C TYR A 26 -2.34 -5.59 -5.86
N ASN A 27 -1.96 -6.44 -6.82
CA ASN A 27 -1.35 -7.72 -6.55
C ASN A 27 0.13 -7.66 -6.98
N PRO A 28 1.10 -7.58 -6.03
CA PRO A 28 2.50 -7.30 -6.37
C PRO A 28 3.12 -8.32 -7.34
N LYS A 29 2.62 -9.56 -7.37
CA LYS A 29 3.15 -10.65 -8.21
C LYS A 29 2.36 -10.87 -9.51
N GLU A 30 1.27 -10.13 -9.73
CA GLU A 30 0.51 -10.23 -10.98
C GLU A 30 1.34 -9.68 -12.14
N LEU A 31 1.39 -10.44 -13.24
CA LEU A 31 2.14 -10.05 -14.44
C LEU A 31 1.27 -9.14 -15.34
N VAL A 32 1.78 -7.95 -15.65
CA VAL A 32 1.17 -6.97 -16.54
C VAL A 32 2.22 -6.54 -17.57
N GLY A 33 1.97 -6.86 -18.84
CA GLY A 33 2.89 -6.52 -19.93
C GLY A 33 4.28 -7.14 -19.77
N GLY A 34 4.37 -8.35 -19.20
CA GLY A 34 5.63 -9.09 -19.04
C GLY A 34 6.47 -8.73 -17.80
N LYS A 35 5.99 -7.84 -16.92
CA LYS A 35 6.62 -7.51 -15.62
C LYS A 35 5.59 -7.63 -14.50
N THR A 36 6.04 -7.83 -13.27
CA THR A 36 5.14 -7.84 -12.11
C THR A 36 4.61 -6.44 -11.80
N MET A 37 3.45 -6.32 -11.14
CA MET A 37 2.92 -5.00 -10.75
C MET A 37 3.88 -4.21 -9.86
N GLU A 38 4.63 -4.87 -8.96
CA GLU A 38 5.64 -4.20 -8.13
C GLU A 38 6.80 -3.64 -8.97
N GLU A 39 7.21 -4.32 -10.05
CA GLU A 39 8.25 -3.86 -10.98
C GLU A 39 7.79 -2.71 -11.86
N GLN A 40 6.50 -2.69 -12.23
CA GLN A 40 5.88 -1.63 -13.02
C GLN A 40 5.70 -0.36 -12.19
N LEU A 41 5.08 -0.49 -11.01
CA LEU A 41 4.65 0.64 -10.20
C LEU A 41 5.74 1.20 -9.31
N ARG A 42 6.59 0.32 -8.75
CA ARG A 42 7.75 0.68 -7.93
C ARG A 42 7.40 1.69 -6.83
N PHE A 43 6.29 1.45 -6.13
CA PHE A 43 5.80 2.36 -5.09
C PHE A 43 6.87 2.60 -4.02
N SER A 44 6.92 3.84 -3.56
CA SER A 44 7.79 4.31 -2.49
C SER A 44 7.01 5.23 -1.57
N VAL A 45 7.55 5.49 -0.38
CA VAL A 45 7.00 6.42 0.60
C VAL A 45 7.86 7.67 0.69
N ALA A 46 7.22 8.83 0.72
CA ALA A 46 7.87 10.11 0.95
C ALA A 46 8.08 10.31 2.45
N PHE A 47 9.33 10.31 2.92
CA PHE A 47 9.64 10.34 4.35
C PHE A 47 9.08 11.57 5.06
N TRP A 48 9.22 12.74 4.43
CA TRP A 48 8.81 14.01 5.01
C TRP A 48 7.30 14.04 5.32
N HIS A 49 6.46 13.71 4.33
CA HIS A 49 5.01 13.66 4.53
C HIS A 49 4.56 12.52 5.45
N THR A 50 5.24 11.36 5.39
CA THR A 50 4.74 10.16 6.10
C THR A 50 5.12 10.15 7.59
N PHE A 51 6.27 10.73 7.94
CA PHE A 51 6.83 10.59 9.30
C PHE A 51 7.14 11.91 10.01
N THR A 52 7.26 13.03 9.30
CA THR A 52 7.72 14.30 9.91
C THR A 52 6.64 15.37 9.98
N GLU A 53 5.68 15.35 9.06
CA GLU A 53 4.63 16.36 9.00
C GLU A 53 3.53 16.11 10.04
N SER A 54 3.12 17.18 10.74
CA SER A 54 2.11 17.14 11.80
C SER A 54 0.73 17.66 11.38
N GLY A 55 0.53 17.94 10.08
CA GLY A 55 -0.76 18.39 9.54
C GLY A 55 -1.10 19.86 9.82
N THR A 56 -0.11 20.74 9.93
CA THR A 56 -0.33 22.18 10.11
C THR A 56 -0.65 22.86 8.79
N ASP A 57 -1.76 23.60 8.74
CA ASP A 57 -2.16 24.47 7.63
C ASP A 57 -2.03 25.97 8.01
N PRO A 58 -2.15 26.91 7.04
CA PRO A 58 -1.94 28.35 7.25
C PRO A 58 -2.93 29.03 8.20
#